data_AF-G7KTC3-F1
#
_entry.id   AF-G7KTC3-F1
#
_cell.length_a   1.000
_cell.length_b   1.000
_cell.length_c   1.000
_cell.angle_alpha   90.00
_cell.angle_beta   90.00
_cell.angle_gamma   90.00
#
_symmetry.space_group_name_H-M   'P 1'
#
loop_
_entity.id
_entity.type
_entity.pdbx_description
1 polymer ?
#
loop_
_entity_poly.entity_id
_entity_poly.type
_entity_poly.pdbx_seq_one_letter_code
_entity_poly.pdbx_strand_id
1 'polypeptide(L)'
;MSSSNFSWVIESPKLIFGIDFSQSNQLTGKYSLIRQSLHDIRNVPNSCEKAISIIGKKFSPFLDDNLIPCFGFGDASTSDHDVFSFYRDERFCNGHEEILSRYREIRPNIQPAGTTSFAPIIEMATKIVDQSGGKHHVLVIISDGQVIRRNDAQHGSLSSQKLHTVDAIVEARKFPLSIILVGVGDGPWDMVKEFQDNIKMQTRTFHNFKFVNFTEIMSKSNNISPSLKEAEILLAIREILFQYKAAKELGLLGVALPTPSASRGTSKPYYRSASFPSASSRPYQSASFEGRAPFYPNDNNLASPSSTYYNKAKRESGLPLSLKKLGNTREKKSLTWKAFISHACDSVLDIPPKYHWALLLICVSFLSYQAKNTTAPFEYFQLEKTIKAPPQTLVLAFGEAFEVFFPEITHITKFMLCYFLTLMLVCSLQLGLQIFCILLIISAPLFYFPELVRRASKVGVDCGLFELPLIWFATLGAVGLSLICGILTLLLAYLSWRFLSKGKQNVEDVDVSLEELSEILQV
;
A
#
# COMPACT_ATOMS: atom_id res chain seq x y z
N MET A 1 -8.92 -5.76 47.05
CA MET A 1 -8.91 -5.36 45.63
C MET A 1 -7.92 -6.28 44.94
N SER A 2 -8.42 -7.26 44.21
CA SER A 2 -7.63 -8.30 43.55
C SER A 2 -6.84 -7.67 42.41
N SER A 3 -5.51 -7.76 42.49
CA SER A 3 -4.59 -7.46 41.40
C SER A 3 -4.75 -8.54 40.31
N SER A 4 -5.53 -8.25 39.28
CA SER A 4 -5.61 -9.10 38.10
C SER A 4 -4.30 -9.03 37.32
N ASN A 5 -3.43 -10.02 37.53
CA ASN A 5 -2.31 -10.32 36.66
C ASN A 5 -2.86 -10.60 35.24
N PHE A 6 -2.64 -9.66 34.31
CA PHE A 6 -2.93 -9.87 32.89
C PHE A 6 -1.85 -10.81 32.32
N SER A 7 -2.15 -12.11 32.29
CA SER A 7 -1.37 -13.10 31.55
C SER A 7 -1.79 -13.06 30.08
N TRP A 8 -0.86 -12.80 29.17
CA TRP A 8 -1.08 -12.75 27.72
C TRP A 8 -1.09 -14.16 27.12
N VAL A 9 -2.06 -15.00 27.49
CA VAL A 9 -2.29 -16.26 26.79
C VAL A 9 -3.12 -15.95 25.54
N ILE A 10 -2.49 -16.04 24.37
CA ILE A 10 -3.17 -16.09 23.08
C ILE A 10 -3.63 -17.54 22.92
N GLU A 11 -4.92 -17.79 22.70
CA GLU A 11 -5.36 -19.12 22.28
C GLU A 11 -4.81 -19.37 20.88
N SER A 12 -4.22 -20.54 20.67
CA SER A 12 -3.63 -20.96 19.41
C SER A 12 -4.64 -20.81 18.25
N PRO A 13 -4.33 -20.04 17.21
CA PRO A 13 -5.25 -19.86 16.09
C PRO A 13 -5.38 -21.16 15.31
N LYS A 14 -6.58 -21.42 14.77
CA LYS A 14 -6.78 -22.48 13.77
C LYS A 14 -6.57 -21.93 12.36
N LEU A 15 -6.10 -22.77 11.45
CA LEU A 15 -5.78 -22.36 10.07
C LEU A 15 -6.71 -23.03 9.07
N ILE A 16 -7.19 -22.27 8.08
CA ILE A 16 -8.01 -22.78 6.96
C ILE A 16 -7.36 -22.31 5.66
N PHE A 17 -7.25 -23.20 4.66
CA PHE A 17 -6.80 -22.82 3.31
C PHE A 17 -7.94 -22.86 2.28
N GLY A 18 -8.02 -21.79 1.50
CA GLY A 18 -8.83 -21.70 0.29
C GLY A 18 -7.94 -21.44 -0.92
N ILE A 19 -8.01 -22.30 -1.93
CA ILE A 19 -7.17 -22.19 -3.13
C ILE A 19 -8.06 -21.92 -4.34
N ASP A 20 -7.78 -20.81 -5.01
CA ASP A 20 -8.45 -20.39 -6.25
C ASP A 20 -7.98 -21.27 -7.41
N PHE A 21 -8.91 -21.93 -8.09
CA PHE A 21 -8.67 -22.74 -9.30
C PHE A 21 -9.36 -22.15 -10.54
N SER A 22 -9.67 -20.86 -10.53
CA SER A 22 -10.31 -20.16 -11.65
C SER A 22 -9.44 -20.10 -12.90
N GLN A 23 -10.10 -19.92 -14.04
CA GLN A 23 -9.47 -19.90 -15.37
C GLN A 23 -8.43 -18.78 -15.52
N SER A 24 -8.55 -17.67 -14.80
CA SER A 24 -7.59 -16.56 -14.88
C SER A 24 -6.16 -16.96 -14.50
N ASN A 25 -6.01 -17.95 -13.62
CA ASN A 25 -4.73 -18.51 -13.20
C ASN A 25 -3.91 -19.17 -14.34
N GLN A 26 -4.53 -19.40 -15.51
CA GLN A 26 -3.82 -19.86 -16.71
C GLN A 26 -2.99 -18.75 -17.37
N LEU A 27 -3.40 -17.48 -17.20
CA LEU A 27 -2.85 -16.33 -17.92
C LEU A 27 -2.07 -15.35 -17.02
N THR A 28 -2.26 -15.42 -15.70
CA THR A 28 -1.70 -14.48 -14.71
C THR A 28 -0.29 -14.81 -14.22
N GLY A 29 0.39 -15.77 -14.84
CA GLY A 29 1.84 -16.01 -14.70
C GLY A 29 2.65 -15.57 -15.92
N LYS A 30 2.11 -14.68 -16.76
CA LYS A 30 2.74 -14.25 -18.02
C LYS A 30 4.13 -13.64 -17.80
N TYR A 31 4.26 -12.77 -16.80
CA TYR A 31 5.49 -12.04 -16.49
C TYR A 31 6.24 -12.66 -15.31
N SER A 32 5.53 -13.07 -14.26
CA SER A 32 6.11 -13.65 -13.04
C SER A 32 6.60 -15.09 -13.19
N LEU A 33 6.03 -15.87 -14.11
CA LEU A 33 6.38 -17.28 -14.35
C LEU A 33 6.72 -17.59 -15.81
N ILE A 34 7.05 -16.59 -16.63
CA ILE A 34 7.45 -16.77 -18.05
C ILE A 34 6.35 -17.53 -18.83
N ARG A 35 5.13 -16.96 -18.90
CA ARG A 35 3.97 -17.53 -19.62
C ARG A 35 3.50 -18.90 -19.11
N GLN A 36 3.65 -19.16 -17.82
CA GLN A 36 3.16 -20.40 -17.21
C GLN A 36 1.91 -20.15 -16.38
N SER A 37 1.07 -21.18 -16.26
CA SER A 37 -0.04 -21.16 -15.32
C SER A 37 0.50 -21.09 -13.89
N LEU A 38 -0.19 -20.36 -13.01
CA LEU A 38 0.14 -20.30 -11.58
C LEU A 38 0.01 -21.65 -10.89
N HIS A 39 -0.73 -22.60 -11.49
CA HIS A 39 -0.88 -23.96 -10.99
C HIS A 39 0.07 -24.97 -11.62
N ASP A 40 1.01 -24.60 -12.50
CA ASP A 40 1.77 -25.61 -13.23
C ASP A 40 2.60 -26.53 -12.35
N ILE A 41 2.35 -27.84 -12.42
CA ILE A 41 2.98 -28.84 -11.57
C ILE A 41 4.23 -29.34 -12.28
N ARG A 42 5.40 -29.04 -11.70
CA ARG A 42 6.72 -29.41 -12.21
C ARG A 42 7.66 -29.76 -11.06
N ASN A 43 8.92 -30.03 -11.38
CA ASN A 43 9.97 -30.24 -10.38
C ASN A 43 10.25 -28.98 -9.55
N VAL A 44 10.07 -27.78 -10.14
CA VAL A 44 10.21 -26.50 -9.45
C VAL A 44 8.83 -26.06 -8.93
N PRO A 45 8.69 -25.72 -7.64
CA PRO A 45 7.42 -25.27 -7.09
C PRO A 45 6.89 -24.00 -7.77
N ASN A 46 5.62 -24.03 -8.16
CA ASN A 46 4.88 -22.88 -8.64
C ASN A 46 4.54 -21.89 -7.51
N SER A 47 3.92 -20.76 -7.85
CA SER A 47 3.62 -19.70 -6.89
C SER A 47 2.65 -20.14 -5.79
N CYS A 48 1.63 -20.95 -6.11
CA CYS A 48 0.71 -21.51 -5.13
C CYS A 48 1.43 -22.49 -4.18
N GLU A 49 2.26 -23.39 -4.72
CA GLU A 49 3.05 -24.35 -3.92
C GLU A 49 3.99 -23.63 -2.95
N LYS A 50 4.66 -22.56 -3.40
CA LYS A 50 5.51 -21.72 -2.55
C LYS A 50 4.71 -21.03 -1.46
N ALA A 51 3.54 -20.48 -1.78
CA ALA A 51 2.68 -19.82 -0.81
C ALA A 51 2.17 -20.80 0.26
N ILE A 52 1.67 -21.98 -0.14
CA ILE A 52 1.24 -23.06 0.78
C ILE A 52 2.40 -23.45 1.71
N SER A 53 3.57 -23.72 1.13
CA SER A 53 4.73 -24.18 1.89
C SER A 53 5.21 -23.13 2.90
N ILE A 54 5.41 -21.87 2.47
CA ILE A 54 5.93 -20.82 3.35
C ILE A 54 4.92 -20.49 4.43
N ILE A 55 3.66 -20.23 4.09
CA ILE A 55 2.65 -19.82 5.07
C ILE A 55 2.37 -20.96 6.04
N GLY A 56 2.13 -22.17 5.53
CA GLY A 56 1.88 -23.33 6.36
C GLY A 56 3.01 -23.62 7.33
N LYS A 57 4.27 -23.54 6.88
CA LYS A 57 5.45 -23.70 7.75
C LYS A 57 5.54 -22.63 8.83
N LYS A 58 5.16 -21.38 8.54
CA LYS A 58 5.19 -20.28 9.52
C LYS A 58 4.09 -20.37 10.56
N PHE A 59 2.91 -20.87 10.21
CA PHE A 59 1.82 -21.07 11.16
C PHE A 59 1.93 -22.37 11.95
N SER A 60 2.61 -23.39 11.43
CA SER A 60 2.71 -24.72 12.05
C SER A 60 3.09 -24.73 13.54
N PRO A 61 4.00 -23.89 14.05
CA PRO A 61 4.34 -23.87 15.48
C PRO A 61 3.21 -23.34 16.39
N PHE A 62 2.20 -22.70 15.82
CA PHE A 62 1.13 -22.01 16.54
C PHE A 62 -0.21 -22.75 16.47
N LEU A 63 -0.26 -23.92 15.86
CA LEU A 63 -1.50 -24.70 15.75
C LEU A 63 -1.55 -25.74 16.88
N ASP A 64 -2.63 -25.75 17.65
CA ASP A 64 -2.89 -26.77 18.69
C ASP A 64 -2.98 -28.17 18.09
N ASP A 65 -3.69 -28.27 16.96
CA ASP A 65 -3.77 -29.46 16.12
C ASP A 65 -3.20 -29.14 14.74
N ASN A 66 -2.44 -30.06 14.19
CA ASN A 66 -1.92 -29.92 12.83
C ASN A 66 -3.02 -30.21 11.78
N LEU A 67 -4.30 -30.11 12.13
CA LEU A 67 -5.44 -30.43 11.27
C LEU A 67 -5.95 -29.15 10.59
N ILE A 68 -5.73 -29.07 9.28
CA ILE A 68 -5.96 -27.87 8.48
C ILE A 68 -7.06 -28.15 7.44
N PRO A 69 -8.27 -27.59 7.59
CA PRO A 69 -9.30 -27.64 6.55
C PRO A 69 -8.80 -26.98 5.27
N CYS A 70 -8.92 -27.67 4.14
CA CYS A 70 -8.40 -27.22 2.84
C CYS A 70 -9.45 -27.38 1.75
N PHE A 71 -9.72 -26.29 1.05
CA PHE A 71 -10.75 -26.20 0.03
C PHE A 71 -10.23 -25.59 -1.26
N GLY A 72 -10.84 -25.97 -2.38
CA GLY A 72 -10.70 -25.28 -3.66
C GLY A 72 -12.01 -24.66 -4.12
N PHE A 73 -11.92 -23.63 -4.95
CA PHE A 73 -13.07 -22.92 -5.53
C PHE A 73 -12.74 -22.34 -6.91
N GLY A 74 -13.75 -21.97 -7.70
CA GLY A 74 -13.57 -21.36 -9.03
C GLY A 74 -13.32 -22.37 -10.16
N ASP A 75 -13.35 -23.67 -9.88
CA ASP A 75 -13.33 -24.71 -10.91
C ASP A 75 -14.73 -24.94 -11.50
N ALA A 76 -14.81 -25.74 -12.57
CA ALA A 76 -16.08 -26.02 -13.24
C ALA A 76 -17.15 -26.65 -12.32
N SER A 77 -16.75 -27.37 -11.26
CA SER A 77 -17.70 -27.99 -10.33
C SER A 77 -18.28 -27.02 -9.29
N THR A 78 -17.58 -25.92 -9.00
CA THR A 78 -17.95 -24.96 -7.95
C THR A 78 -18.38 -23.59 -8.46
N SER A 79 -17.81 -23.14 -9.58
CA SER A 79 -18.03 -21.79 -10.14
C SER A 79 -17.87 -20.71 -9.06
N ASP A 80 -18.79 -19.76 -8.94
CA ASP A 80 -18.82 -18.71 -7.91
C ASP A 80 -19.78 -18.99 -6.74
N HIS A 81 -20.27 -20.23 -6.61
CA HIS A 81 -21.33 -20.59 -5.66
C HIS A 81 -20.88 -21.52 -4.53
N ASP A 82 -19.95 -22.42 -4.79
CA ASP A 82 -19.58 -23.48 -3.83
C ASP A 82 -18.06 -23.56 -3.60
N VAL A 83 -17.67 -24.44 -2.69
CA VAL A 83 -16.28 -24.90 -2.53
C VAL A 83 -16.24 -26.43 -2.60
N PHE A 84 -15.09 -26.99 -2.97
CA PHE A 84 -14.85 -28.42 -2.82
C PHE A 84 -13.80 -28.69 -1.76
N SER A 85 -14.00 -29.73 -0.95
CA SER A 85 -12.99 -30.17 0.01
C SER A 85 -11.88 -30.95 -0.71
N PHE A 86 -10.64 -30.79 -0.25
CA PHE A 86 -9.49 -31.53 -0.78
C PHE A 86 -9.67 -33.05 -0.63
N TYR A 87 -10.38 -33.49 0.41
CA TYR A 87 -10.71 -34.90 0.65
C TYR A 87 -12.22 -35.16 0.59
N ARG A 88 -12.59 -36.35 0.11
CA ARG A 88 -13.99 -36.72 -0.15
C ARG A 88 -14.79 -36.99 1.11
N ASP A 89 -14.12 -37.54 2.12
CA ASP A 89 -14.65 -37.75 3.47
C ASP A 89 -14.61 -36.45 4.30
N GLU A 90 -14.31 -35.31 3.66
CA GLU A 90 -14.19 -33.99 4.26
C GLU A 90 -13.16 -33.90 5.39
N ARG A 91 -12.25 -34.89 5.48
CA ARG A 91 -11.18 -34.85 6.49
C ARG A 91 -10.23 -33.68 6.25
N PHE A 92 -9.70 -33.15 7.34
CA PHE A 92 -8.70 -32.09 7.30
C PHE A 92 -7.32 -32.65 6.92
N CYS A 93 -6.47 -31.81 6.36
CA CYS A 93 -5.08 -32.16 6.06
C CYS A 93 -4.26 -32.15 7.35
N ASN A 94 -3.42 -33.15 7.57
CA ASN A 94 -2.44 -33.21 8.63
C ASN A 94 -1.17 -32.46 8.21
N GLY A 95 -1.18 -31.16 8.48
CA GLY A 95 -0.08 -30.25 8.26
C GLY A 95 0.07 -29.77 6.83
N HIS A 96 0.88 -28.73 6.69
CA HIS A 96 1.11 -28.06 5.41
C HIS A 96 1.75 -28.95 4.34
N GLU A 97 2.48 -29.99 4.74
CA GLU A 97 3.06 -30.98 3.83
C GLU A 97 1.98 -31.82 3.13
N GLU A 98 0.91 -32.19 3.85
CA GLU A 98 -0.22 -32.92 3.27
C GLU A 98 -1.04 -32.01 2.35
N ILE A 99 -1.21 -30.74 2.70
CA ILE A 99 -1.86 -29.75 1.80
C ILE A 99 -1.13 -29.69 0.46
N LEU A 100 0.21 -29.56 0.50
CA LEU A 100 1.04 -29.47 -0.71
C LEU A 100 0.98 -30.76 -1.53
N SER A 101 1.08 -31.91 -0.87
CA SER A 101 0.99 -33.22 -1.52
C SER A 101 -0.37 -33.42 -2.19
N ARG A 102 -1.44 -33.09 -1.49
CA ARG A 102 -2.80 -33.23 -1.98
C ARG A 102 -3.11 -32.23 -3.10
N TYR A 103 -2.64 -30.99 -2.99
CA TYR A 103 -2.72 -29.99 -4.06
C TYR A 103 -2.10 -30.51 -5.37
N ARG A 104 -0.90 -31.10 -5.31
CA ARG A 104 -0.23 -31.70 -6.48
C ARG A 104 -1.03 -32.85 -7.09
N GLU A 105 -1.72 -33.64 -6.26
CA GLU A 105 -2.53 -34.78 -6.71
C GLU A 105 -3.83 -34.35 -7.39
N ILE A 106 -4.55 -33.38 -6.82
CA ILE A 106 -5.87 -32.96 -7.32
C ILE A 106 -5.76 -31.99 -8.49
N ARG A 107 -4.76 -31.08 -8.49
CA ARG A 107 -4.63 -30.01 -9.50
C ARG A 107 -4.77 -30.53 -10.93
N PRO A 108 -4.05 -31.58 -11.38
CA PRO A 108 -4.10 -32.03 -12.78
C PRO A 108 -5.50 -32.46 -13.24
N ASN A 109 -6.38 -32.78 -12.29
CA ASN A 109 -7.74 -33.28 -12.55
C ASN A 109 -8.82 -32.20 -12.32
N ILE A 110 -8.42 -30.96 -12.00
CA ILE A 110 -9.34 -29.84 -11.83
C ILE A 110 -9.46 -29.11 -13.17
N GLN A 111 -10.70 -28.84 -13.59
CA GLN A 111 -10.98 -28.03 -14.78
C GLN A 111 -11.23 -26.58 -14.36
N PRO A 112 -10.33 -25.63 -14.66
CA PRO A 112 -10.53 -24.23 -14.33
C PRO A 112 -11.75 -23.66 -15.05
N ALA A 113 -12.53 -22.82 -14.37
CA ALA A 113 -13.73 -22.19 -14.94
C ALA A 113 -13.77 -20.67 -14.69
N GLY A 114 -14.74 -20.01 -15.32
CA GLY A 114 -14.93 -18.57 -15.28
C GLY A 114 -16.32 -18.17 -14.78
N THR A 115 -16.46 -18.08 -13.46
CA THR A 115 -17.01 -16.98 -12.63
C THR A 115 -16.40 -17.26 -11.26
N THR A 116 -15.91 -16.25 -10.54
CA THR A 116 -15.19 -16.53 -9.28
C THR A 116 -15.50 -15.46 -8.26
N SER A 117 -15.75 -15.90 -7.03
CA SER A 117 -16.08 -15.10 -5.87
C SER A 117 -15.36 -15.68 -4.67
N PHE A 118 -14.92 -14.85 -3.73
CA PHE A 118 -14.38 -15.35 -2.45
C PHE A 118 -15.48 -15.65 -1.43
N ALA A 119 -16.72 -15.30 -1.73
CA ALA A 119 -17.82 -15.51 -0.80
C ALA A 119 -18.02 -16.98 -0.38
N PRO A 120 -18.02 -17.99 -1.29
CA PRO A 120 -18.25 -19.37 -0.87
C PRO A 120 -17.20 -19.88 0.14
N ILE A 121 -15.93 -19.49 -0.05
CA ILE A 121 -14.85 -19.90 0.85
C ILE A 121 -14.88 -19.15 2.18
N ILE A 122 -15.29 -17.86 2.17
CA ILE A 122 -15.46 -17.08 3.39
C ILE A 122 -16.65 -17.62 4.20
N GLU A 123 -17.77 -17.92 3.56
CA GLU A 123 -18.94 -18.54 4.18
C GLU A 123 -18.59 -19.91 4.78
N MET A 124 -17.83 -20.74 4.06
CA MET A 124 -17.36 -22.02 4.59
C MET A 124 -16.46 -21.84 5.81
N ALA A 125 -15.56 -20.87 5.81
CA ALA A 125 -14.72 -20.56 6.97
C ALA A 125 -15.54 -20.08 8.17
N THR A 126 -16.53 -19.22 7.94
CA THR A 126 -17.49 -18.80 8.97
C THR A 126 -18.23 -19.99 9.58
N LYS A 127 -18.68 -20.94 8.75
CA LYS A 127 -19.33 -22.18 9.22
C LYS A 127 -18.39 -23.02 10.10
N ILE A 128 -17.12 -23.16 9.71
CA ILE A 128 -16.12 -23.88 10.50
C ILE A 128 -15.89 -23.19 11.85
N VAL A 129 -15.81 -21.86 11.87
CA VAL A 129 -15.66 -21.09 13.11
C VAL A 129 -16.85 -21.32 14.04
N ASP A 130 -18.08 -21.28 13.52
CA ASP A 130 -19.29 -21.55 14.30
C ASP A 130 -19.29 -22.99 14.87
N GLN A 131 -19.00 -23.98 14.03
CA GLN A 131 -18.90 -25.40 14.42
C GLN A 131 -17.80 -25.67 15.46
N SER A 132 -16.75 -24.84 15.48
CA SER A 132 -15.67 -24.95 16.47
C SER A 132 -16.04 -24.40 17.86
N GLY A 133 -17.24 -23.81 18.01
CA GLY A 133 -17.66 -23.11 19.22
C GLY A 133 -17.09 -21.69 19.33
N GLY A 134 -16.82 -21.03 18.20
CA GLY A 134 -16.29 -19.67 18.18
C GLY A 134 -14.79 -19.59 18.54
N LYS A 135 -13.99 -20.61 18.19
CA LYS A 135 -12.53 -20.51 18.27
C LYS A 135 -12.00 -19.59 17.18
N HIS A 136 -10.90 -18.89 17.46
CA HIS A 136 -10.27 -18.02 16.45
C HIS A 136 -9.73 -18.83 15.28
N HIS A 137 -10.08 -18.41 14.06
CA HIS A 137 -9.53 -19.00 12.84
C HIS A 137 -8.89 -17.92 11.96
N VAL A 138 -7.88 -18.35 11.22
CA VAL A 138 -7.25 -17.62 10.12
C VAL A 138 -7.56 -18.34 8.81
N LEU A 139 -8.34 -17.70 7.95
CA LEU A 139 -8.56 -18.12 6.57
C LEU A 139 -7.48 -17.54 5.66
N VAL A 140 -6.72 -18.40 5.00
CA VAL A 140 -5.72 -18.06 3.98
C VAL A 140 -6.30 -18.37 2.61
N ILE A 141 -6.58 -17.34 1.83
CA ILE A 141 -7.04 -17.43 0.43
C ILE A 141 -5.83 -17.20 -0.49
N ILE A 142 -5.46 -18.19 -1.30
CA ILE A 142 -4.42 -18.05 -2.33
C ILE A 142 -5.10 -17.84 -3.67
N SER A 143 -4.86 -16.69 -4.31
CA SER A 143 -5.54 -16.31 -5.56
C SER A 143 -4.70 -15.35 -6.40
N ASP A 144 -5.02 -15.27 -7.69
CA ASP A 144 -4.47 -14.28 -8.62
C ASP A 144 -5.17 -12.91 -8.59
N GLY A 145 -6.19 -12.77 -7.73
CA GLY A 145 -6.88 -11.51 -7.44
C GLY A 145 -7.90 -11.08 -8.50
N GLN A 146 -8.13 -11.87 -9.55
CA GLN A 146 -8.95 -11.45 -10.69
C GLN A 146 -10.45 -11.48 -10.46
N VAL A 147 -10.88 -12.03 -9.32
CA VAL A 147 -12.26 -11.93 -8.77
C VAL A 147 -12.73 -10.47 -8.66
N ILE A 148 -11.80 -9.53 -8.44
CA ILE A 148 -12.09 -8.12 -8.17
C ILE A 148 -11.87 -7.26 -9.44
N ARG A 149 -12.36 -7.71 -10.60
CA ARG A 149 -12.27 -6.95 -11.87
C ARG A 149 -13.46 -6.01 -12.09
N ARG A 150 -13.27 -4.96 -12.90
CA ARG A 150 -14.28 -3.93 -13.21
C ARG A 150 -15.26 -4.31 -14.33
N ASN A 151 -15.05 -5.41 -15.04
CA ASN A 151 -15.61 -5.58 -16.38
C ASN A 151 -17.07 -6.06 -16.47
N ASP A 152 -17.74 -6.36 -15.35
CA ASP A 152 -19.12 -6.89 -15.43
C ASP A 152 -20.21 -5.80 -15.33
N ALA A 153 -19.84 -4.52 -15.23
CA ALA A 153 -20.81 -3.43 -15.29
C ALA A 153 -20.26 -2.25 -16.09
N GLN A 154 -20.71 -2.14 -17.34
CA GLN A 154 -20.85 -0.82 -17.94
C GLN A 154 -21.73 0.01 -16.99
N HIS A 155 -21.27 1.17 -16.53
CA HIS A 155 -21.91 2.08 -15.56
C HIS A 155 -21.66 1.81 -14.08
N GLY A 156 -20.40 1.90 -13.61
CA GLY A 156 -20.07 2.25 -12.21
C GLY A 156 -20.58 1.32 -11.09
N SER A 157 -21.30 0.26 -11.43
CA SER A 157 -21.87 -0.72 -10.52
C SER A 157 -20.85 -1.81 -10.25
N LEU A 158 -20.89 -2.38 -9.06
CA LEU A 158 -19.98 -3.44 -8.66
C LEU A 158 -20.45 -4.77 -9.29
N SER A 159 -19.53 -5.63 -9.76
CA SER A 159 -19.93 -6.96 -10.26
C SER A 159 -20.65 -7.76 -9.17
N SER A 160 -21.60 -8.62 -9.53
CA SER A 160 -22.36 -9.43 -8.56
C SER A 160 -21.44 -10.28 -7.68
N GLN A 161 -20.33 -10.78 -8.24
CA GLN A 161 -19.30 -11.54 -7.52
C GLN A 161 -18.57 -10.69 -6.48
N LYS A 162 -18.21 -9.45 -6.86
CA LYS A 162 -17.52 -8.52 -5.97
C LYS A 162 -18.46 -8.09 -4.83
N LEU A 163 -19.74 -7.86 -5.09
CA LEU A 163 -20.75 -7.57 -4.04
C LEU A 163 -20.88 -8.74 -3.07
N HIS A 164 -21.08 -9.95 -3.59
CA HIS A 164 -21.21 -11.15 -2.75
C HIS A 164 -19.96 -11.36 -1.88
N THR A 165 -18.77 -11.07 -2.43
CA THR A 165 -17.52 -11.10 -1.66
C THR A 165 -17.46 -10.04 -0.57
N VAL A 166 -17.89 -8.79 -0.83
CA VAL A 166 -17.98 -7.74 0.20
C VAL A 166 -18.92 -8.19 1.32
N ASP A 167 -20.12 -8.64 0.95
CA ASP A 167 -21.15 -9.04 1.91
C ASP A 167 -20.65 -10.18 2.80
N ALA A 168 -20.01 -11.19 2.21
CA ALA A 168 -19.41 -12.29 2.98
C ALA A 168 -18.31 -11.81 3.94
N ILE A 169 -17.45 -10.87 3.54
CA ILE A 169 -16.42 -10.29 4.44
C ILE A 169 -17.06 -9.52 5.59
N VAL A 170 -18.10 -8.73 5.30
CA VAL A 170 -18.84 -7.95 6.30
C VAL A 170 -19.52 -8.88 7.30
N GLU A 171 -20.19 -9.93 6.83
CA GLU A 171 -20.84 -10.93 7.67
C GLU A 171 -19.84 -11.73 8.52
N ALA A 172 -18.68 -12.08 7.96
CA ALA A 172 -17.60 -12.78 8.66
C ALA A 172 -17.06 -12.03 9.89
N ARG A 173 -17.29 -10.71 10.01
CA ARG A 173 -16.87 -9.90 11.18
C ARG A 173 -17.63 -10.24 12.46
N LYS A 174 -18.78 -10.90 12.34
CA LYS A 174 -19.55 -11.38 13.49
C LYS A 174 -18.88 -12.59 14.17
N PHE A 175 -17.83 -13.14 13.54
CA PHE A 175 -17.12 -14.32 13.98
C PHE A 175 -15.67 -13.96 14.30
N PRO A 176 -14.98 -14.72 15.18
CA PRO A 176 -13.55 -14.58 15.41
C PRO A 176 -12.75 -15.16 14.23
N LEU A 177 -12.89 -14.53 13.06
CA LEU A 177 -12.29 -14.95 11.80
C LEU A 177 -11.42 -13.84 11.21
N SER A 178 -10.14 -14.14 11.03
CA SER A 178 -9.18 -13.34 10.28
C SER A 178 -9.03 -13.86 8.86
N ILE A 179 -9.05 -13.00 7.85
CA ILE A 179 -8.98 -13.37 6.43
C ILE A 179 -7.72 -12.75 5.82
N ILE A 180 -6.84 -13.59 5.26
CA ILE A 180 -5.67 -13.20 4.49
C ILE A 180 -5.88 -13.56 3.03
N LEU A 181 -5.80 -12.58 2.13
CA LEU A 181 -5.68 -12.81 0.70
C LEU A 181 -4.20 -12.76 0.30
N VAL A 182 -3.67 -13.89 -0.12
CA VAL A 182 -2.30 -14.08 -0.59
C VAL A 182 -2.29 -14.01 -2.11
N GLY A 183 -1.84 -12.87 -2.63
CA GLY A 183 -1.78 -12.60 -4.06
C GLY A 183 -0.61 -13.27 -4.75
N VAL A 184 -0.89 -14.24 -5.63
CA VAL A 184 0.10 -14.93 -6.47
C VAL A 184 -0.07 -14.55 -7.95
N GLY A 185 1.04 -14.45 -8.68
CA GLY A 185 1.03 -14.01 -10.08
C GLY A 185 1.14 -12.49 -10.28
N ASP A 186 0.81 -12.07 -11.51
CA ASP A 186 1.10 -10.74 -12.05
C ASP A 186 0.12 -9.65 -11.57
N GLY A 187 -1.02 -10.03 -10.98
CA GLY A 187 -2.12 -9.11 -10.69
C GLY A 187 -2.93 -8.74 -11.95
N PRO A 188 -3.47 -7.50 -12.08
CA PRO A 188 -3.14 -6.31 -11.28
C PRO A 188 -3.74 -6.32 -9.87
N TRP A 189 -2.99 -5.76 -8.92
CA TRP A 189 -3.36 -5.75 -7.50
C TRP A 189 -4.02 -4.45 -7.02
N ASP A 190 -4.07 -3.40 -7.84
CA ASP A 190 -4.58 -2.08 -7.46
C ASP A 190 -6.05 -2.15 -7.01
N MET A 191 -6.85 -2.96 -7.71
CA MET A 191 -8.26 -3.21 -7.36
C MET A 191 -8.41 -3.91 -6.01
N VAL A 192 -7.51 -4.85 -5.70
CA VAL A 192 -7.50 -5.58 -4.43
C VAL A 192 -7.08 -4.66 -3.29
N LYS A 193 -6.15 -3.73 -3.54
CA LYS A 193 -5.74 -2.69 -2.58
C LYS A 193 -6.87 -1.69 -2.32
N GLU A 194 -7.49 -1.16 -3.38
CA GLU A 194 -8.65 -0.27 -3.29
C GLU A 194 -9.81 -0.96 -2.54
N PHE A 195 -10.04 -2.24 -2.83
CA PHE A 195 -11.03 -3.07 -2.14
C PHE A 195 -10.75 -3.19 -0.64
N GLN A 196 -9.50 -3.49 -0.25
CA GLN A 196 -9.10 -3.54 1.16
C GLN A 196 -9.33 -2.19 1.84
N ASP A 197 -8.96 -1.08 1.20
CA ASP A 197 -9.09 0.26 1.77
C ASP A 197 -10.57 0.64 1.95
N ASN A 198 -11.43 0.31 0.98
CA ASN A 198 -12.87 0.51 1.08
C ASN A 198 -13.49 -0.31 2.24
N ILE A 199 -13.10 -1.57 2.38
CA ILE A 199 -13.53 -2.43 3.49
C ILE A 199 -13.11 -1.85 4.84
N LYS A 200 -11.89 -1.31 4.92
CA LYS A 200 -11.37 -0.66 6.13
C LYS A 200 -12.15 0.62 6.46
N MET A 201 -12.42 1.47 5.47
CA MET A 201 -13.17 2.72 5.66
C MET A 201 -14.63 2.50 6.09
N GLN A 202 -15.27 1.43 5.60
CA GLN A 202 -16.64 1.09 6.00
C GLN A 202 -16.73 0.64 7.47
N THR A 203 -15.63 0.24 8.10
CA THR A 203 -15.60 -0.20 9.50
C THR A 203 -15.01 0.80 10.45
N ARG A 204 -15.79 1.15 11.49
CA ARG A 204 -15.34 1.98 12.61
C ARG A 204 -14.76 1.19 13.79
N THR A 205 -15.01 -0.14 13.87
CA THR A 205 -14.64 -0.97 15.03
C THR A 205 -13.34 -1.74 14.80
N PHE A 206 -13.30 -2.64 13.82
CA PHE A 206 -12.09 -3.37 13.41
C PHE A 206 -12.27 -3.96 12.00
N HIS A 207 -11.17 -4.29 11.32
CA HIS A 207 -11.20 -4.97 10.01
C HIS A 207 -10.65 -6.39 10.15
N ASN A 208 -11.28 -7.34 9.47
CA ASN A 208 -10.91 -8.77 9.48
C ASN A 208 -10.19 -9.21 8.20
N PHE A 209 -9.95 -8.32 7.24
CA PHE A 209 -9.36 -8.66 5.94
C PHE A 209 -7.98 -8.03 5.74
N LYS A 210 -7.03 -8.81 5.21
CA LYS A 210 -5.66 -8.36 4.87
C LYS A 210 -5.21 -8.93 3.53
N PHE A 211 -4.74 -8.06 2.64
CA PHE A 211 -4.07 -8.45 1.40
C PHE A 211 -2.54 -8.47 1.56
N VAL A 212 -1.90 -9.51 1.01
CA VAL A 212 -0.44 -9.68 0.95
C VAL A 212 -0.04 -9.99 -0.49
N ASN A 213 0.76 -9.12 -1.12
CA ASN A 213 1.29 -9.35 -2.46
C ASN A 213 2.51 -10.28 -2.40
N PHE A 214 2.26 -11.60 -2.45
CA PHE A 214 3.29 -12.61 -2.29
C PHE A 214 4.31 -12.57 -3.44
N THR A 215 3.86 -12.41 -4.68
CA THR A 215 4.75 -12.32 -5.85
C THR A 215 5.73 -11.16 -5.72
N GLU A 216 5.26 -9.99 -5.30
CA GLU A 216 6.10 -8.80 -5.12
C GLU A 216 7.19 -9.05 -4.08
N ILE A 217 6.84 -9.56 -2.90
CA ILE A 217 7.81 -9.88 -1.83
C ILE A 217 8.84 -10.90 -2.32
N MET A 218 8.38 -11.97 -2.98
CA MET A 218 9.27 -13.03 -3.46
C MET A 218 10.16 -12.58 -4.62
N SER A 219 9.72 -11.60 -5.41
CA SER A 219 10.46 -11.04 -6.56
C SER A 219 11.53 -10.01 -6.18
N LYS A 220 11.57 -9.54 -4.92
CA LYS A 220 12.61 -8.61 -4.46
C LYS A 220 14.01 -9.17 -4.70
N SER A 221 14.97 -8.27 -4.95
CA SER A 221 16.35 -8.56 -5.40
C SER A 221 16.96 -9.86 -4.87
N ASN A 222 17.68 -10.57 -5.74
CA ASN A 222 18.40 -11.81 -5.40
C ASN A 222 19.43 -11.65 -4.27
N ASN A 223 19.82 -10.41 -3.94
CA ASN A 223 20.71 -10.12 -2.82
C ASN A 223 20.03 -10.26 -1.45
N ILE A 224 18.71 -10.39 -1.41
CA ILE A 224 17.95 -10.62 -0.17
C ILE A 224 17.85 -12.14 0.04
N SER A 225 18.29 -12.61 1.21
CA SER A 225 18.22 -14.03 1.55
C SER A 225 16.77 -14.53 1.55
N PRO A 226 16.52 -15.81 1.22
CA PRO A 226 15.20 -16.41 1.32
C PRO A 226 14.56 -16.22 2.72
N SER A 227 15.36 -16.30 3.78
CA SER A 227 14.92 -16.08 5.16
C SER A 227 14.37 -14.68 5.42
N LEU A 228 14.94 -13.64 4.80
CA LEU A 228 14.46 -12.27 4.94
C LEU A 228 13.14 -12.06 4.19
N LYS A 229 12.97 -12.67 3.03
CA LYS A 229 11.70 -12.66 2.28
C LYS A 229 10.58 -13.34 3.08
N GLU A 230 10.90 -14.48 3.69
CA GLU A 230 9.98 -15.18 4.59
C GLU A 230 9.63 -14.36 5.84
N ALA A 231 10.61 -13.66 6.43
CA ALA A 231 10.37 -12.77 7.57
C ALA A 231 9.47 -11.58 7.18
N GLU A 232 9.59 -11.08 5.95
CA GLU A 232 8.71 -10.03 5.45
C GLU A 232 7.26 -10.51 5.28
N ILE A 233 7.06 -11.76 4.83
CA ILE A 233 5.72 -12.38 4.79
C ILE A 233 5.14 -12.46 6.20
N LEU A 234 5.93 -12.86 7.20
CA LEU A 234 5.48 -12.92 8.59
C LEU A 234 5.12 -11.53 9.12
N LEU A 235 5.94 -10.51 8.82
CA LEU A 235 5.66 -9.13 9.18
C LEU A 235 4.38 -8.61 8.51
N ALA A 236 4.14 -8.99 7.25
CA ALA A 236 2.92 -8.63 6.52
C ALA A 236 1.66 -9.24 7.14
N ILE A 237 1.80 -10.37 7.83
CA ILE A 237 0.73 -11.14 8.47
C ILE A 237 0.53 -10.75 9.95
N ARG A 238 1.45 -9.97 10.55
CA ARG A 238 1.36 -9.46 11.94
C ARG A 238 0.04 -8.76 12.27
N GLU A 239 -0.63 -8.20 11.26
CA GLU A 239 -1.94 -7.55 11.39
C GLU A 239 -3.00 -8.48 12.02
N ILE A 240 -2.85 -9.81 11.90
CA ILE A 240 -3.74 -10.81 12.50
C ILE A 240 -3.75 -10.78 14.02
N LEU A 241 -2.61 -10.50 14.66
CA LEU A 241 -2.56 -10.42 16.12
C LEU A 241 -3.46 -9.30 16.65
N PHE A 242 -3.53 -8.18 15.92
CA PHE A 242 -4.45 -7.09 16.24
C PHE A 242 -5.91 -7.47 15.98
N GLN A 243 -6.19 -8.26 14.93
CA GLN A 243 -7.53 -8.77 14.64
C GLN A 243 -8.03 -9.75 15.70
N TYR A 244 -7.17 -10.65 16.16
CA TYR A 244 -7.46 -11.55 17.28
C TYR A 244 -7.77 -10.74 18.55
N LYS A 245 -6.94 -9.75 18.86
CA LYS A 245 -7.16 -8.88 20.03
C LYS A 245 -8.49 -8.14 19.94
N ALA A 246 -8.82 -7.59 18.77
CA ALA A 246 -10.10 -6.94 18.54
C ALA A 246 -11.28 -7.91 18.70
N ALA A 247 -11.18 -9.13 18.16
CA ALA A 247 -12.22 -10.15 18.32
C ALA A 247 -12.42 -10.54 19.80
N LYS A 248 -11.34 -10.61 20.58
CA LYS A 248 -11.39 -10.82 22.03
C LYS A 248 -12.07 -9.66 22.77
N GLU A 249 -11.68 -8.42 22.46
CA GLU A 249 -12.25 -7.21 23.08
C GLU A 249 -13.74 -7.03 22.75
N LEU A 250 -14.18 -7.50 21.60
CA LEU A 250 -15.58 -7.48 21.18
C LEU A 250 -16.39 -8.68 21.69
N GLY A 251 -15.78 -9.58 22.46
CA GLY A 251 -16.46 -10.75 23.04
C GLY A 251 -16.90 -11.78 21.99
N LEU A 252 -16.20 -11.87 20.85
CA LEU A 252 -16.55 -12.82 19.78
C LEU A 252 -15.97 -14.23 20.02
N LEU A 253 -14.95 -14.36 20.87
CA LEU A 253 -14.33 -15.65 21.19
C LEU A 253 -15.23 -16.48 22.11
N GLY A 254 -15.36 -17.77 21.80
CA GLY A 254 -16.13 -18.73 22.60
C GLY A 254 -17.64 -18.56 22.53
N VAL A 255 -18.14 -17.74 21.59
CA VAL A 255 -19.57 -17.52 21.37
C VAL A 255 -19.98 -18.20 20.07
N ALA A 256 -20.76 -19.28 20.18
CA ALA A 256 -21.48 -19.84 19.04
C ALA A 256 -22.69 -18.94 18.76
N LEU A 257 -22.83 -18.46 17.51
CA LEU A 257 -23.98 -17.63 17.15
C LEU A 257 -25.20 -18.53 16.90
N PRO A 258 -26.43 -18.07 17.22
CA PRO A 258 -27.63 -18.75 16.77
C PRO A 258 -27.58 -18.80 15.24
N THR A 259 -27.56 -20.01 14.69
CA THR A 259 -27.31 -20.28 13.27
C THR A 259 -28.24 -19.44 12.40
N PRO A 260 -27.73 -18.57 11.50
CA PRO A 260 -28.58 -17.95 10.50
C PRO A 260 -29.07 -19.05 9.56
N SER A 261 -30.38 -19.16 9.41
CA SER A 261 -31.04 -20.02 8.43
C SER A 261 -30.81 -19.50 7.01
N ALA A 262 -29.58 -19.62 6.49
CA ALA A 262 -29.20 -19.60 5.06
C ALA A 262 -27.67 -19.39 4.87
N SER A 263 -26.79 -20.28 5.38
CA SER A 263 -25.42 -20.33 4.83
C SER A 263 -25.46 -21.09 3.49
N ARG A 264 -25.17 -20.44 2.37
CA ARG A 264 -25.22 -21.04 1.03
C ARG A 264 -23.97 -21.85 0.69
N GLY A 265 -22.85 -21.63 1.37
CA GLY A 265 -21.64 -22.44 1.20
C GLY A 265 -21.88 -23.93 1.50
N THR A 266 -22.08 -24.73 0.46
CA THR A 266 -22.03 -26.19 0.55
C THR A 266 -20.65 -26.67 0.12
N SER A 267 -20.04 -27.53 0.93
CA SER A 267 -18.86 -28.29 0.50
C SER A 267 -19.35 -29.43 -0.40
N LYS A 268 -18.85 -29.49 -1.63
CA LYS A 268 -19.00 -30.66 -2.48
C LYS A 268 -17.74 -31.52 -2.38
N PRO A 269 -17.85 -32.85 -2.19
CA PRO A 269 -16.66 -33.70 -2.29
C PRO A 269 -16.16 -33.71 -3.73
N TYR A 270 -14.83 -33.66 -3.92
CA TYR A 270 -14.23 -33.75 -5.25
C TYR A 270 -14.52 -35.12 -5.91
N TYR A 271 -15.38 -35.15 -6.94
CA TYR A 271 -15.70 -36.35 -7.70
C TYR A 271 -14.77 -36.51 -8.92
N ARG A 272 -14.16 -37.69 -9.03
CA ARG A 272 -13.46 -38.15 -10.24
C ARG A 272 -14.52 -38.71 -11.19
N SER A 273 -14.61 -38.21 -12.41
CA SER A 273 -15.28 -38.95 -13.49
C SER A 273 -14.39 -40.15 -13.86
N ALA A 274 -14.63 -41.30 -13.23
CA ALA A 274 -13.98 -42.55 -13.61
C ALA A 274 -14.79 -43.20 -14.74
N SER A 275 -14.32 -43.04 -15.98
CA SER A 275 -14.69 -43.91 -17.09
C SER A 275 -13.42 -44.59 -17.63
N PHE A 276 -12.99 -45.64 -16.92
CA PHE A 276 -12.17 -46.69 -17.50
C PHE A 276 -13.08 -47.88 -17.79
N PRO A 277 -13.26 -48.30 -19.06
CA PRO A 277 -13.68 -49.65 -19.32
C PRO A 277 -12.48 -50.58 -19.11
N SER A 278 -12.66 -51.55 -18.23
CA SER A 278 -11.92 -52.79 -18.21
C SER A 278 -12.01 -53.48 -19.58
N ALA A 279 -10.88 -53.91 -20.14
CA ALA A 279 -10.88 -54.92 -21.19
C ALA A 279 -9.58 -55.74 -21.19
N SER A 280 -9.76 -57.02 -20.92
CA SER A 280 -8.86 -58.13 -21.18
C SER A 280 -8.55 -58.30 -22.68
N SER A 281 -7.29 -58.62 -22.98
CA SER A 281 -6.77 -59.49 -24.05
C SER A 281 -7.17 -59.31 -25.54
N ARG A 282 -6.21 -58.72 -26.31
CA ARG A 282 -5.71 -59.06 -27.69
C ARG A 282 -6.63 -58.88 -28.92
N PRO A 283 -6.08 -58.81 -30.17
CA PRO A 283 -4.78 -58.29 -30.64
C PRO A 283 -4.87 -57.35 -31.90
N TYR A 284 -3.76 -56.67 -32.20
CA TYR A 284 -3.29 -56.13 -33.50
C TYR A 284 -4.29 -55.95 -34.66
N GLN A 285 -4.41 -54.70 -35.15
CA GLN A 285 -4.48 -54.42 -36.58
C GLN A 285 -3.83 -53.07 -36.93
N SER A 286 -2.90 -53.13 -37.86
CA SER A 286 -2.19 -52.03 -38.50
C SER A 286 -3.09 -51.29 -39.49
N ALA A 287 -3.05 -49.96 -39.47
CA ALA A 287 -3.37 -49.15 -40.65
C ALA A 287 -2.51 -47.88 -40.64
N SER A 288 -1.64 -47.82 -41.64
CA SER A 288 -0.75 -46.73 -42.02
C SER A 288 -1.48 -45.69 -42.89
N PHE A 289 -0.78 -44.57 -43.14
CA PHE A 289 -1.07 -43.43 -44.05
C PHE A 289 -1.98 -42.33 -43.42
N GLU A 290 -1.69 -41.03 -43.50
CA GLU A 290 -0.73 -40.26 -44.30
C GLU A 290 -0.59 -38.85 -43.70
N GLY A 291 0.61 -38.26 -43.81
CA GLY A 291 0.92 -36.95 -43.23
C GLY A 291 0.37 -35.77 -44.03
N ARG A 292 -0.04 -34.71 -43.33
CA ARG A 292 -0.21 -33.38 -43.90
C ARG A 292 0.26 -32.32 -42.91
N ALA A 293 1.44 -31.75 -43.18
CA ALA A 293 1.98 -30.60 -42.45
C ALA A 293 1.32 -29.30 -42.93
N PRO A 294 1.08 -28.31 -42.04
CA PRO A 294 0.80 -26.95 -42.47
C PRO A 294 2.09 -26.12 -42.64
N PHE A 295 2.10 -25.43 -43.78
CA PHE A 295 2.97 -24.36 -44.26
C PHE A 295 3.38 -23.30 -43.22
N TYR A 296 4.66 -22.93 -43.22
CA TYR A 296 5.18 -21.66 -42.67
C TYR A 296 5.50 -20.69 -43.83
N PRO A 297 5.09 -19.42 -43.78
CA PRO A 297 5.70 -18.39 -44.60
C PRO A 297 6.99 -17.87 -43.94
N ASN A 298 8.01 -17.79 -44.78
CA ASN A 298 9.37 -17.39 -44.51
C ASN A 298 9.49 -15.88 -44.80
N ASP A 299 9.94 -15.06 -43.85
CA ASP A 299 10.41 -13.69 -44.10
C ASP A 299 11.72 -13.46 -43.36
N ASN A 300 12.82 -13.78 -44.05
CA ASN A 300 14.16 -13.33 -43.74
C ASN A 300 14.43 -12.05 -44.55
N ASN A 301 14.70 -10.93 -43.87
CA ASN A 301 15.80 -9.99 -44.13
C ASN A 301 15.46 -8.61 -43.56
N LEU A 302 16.04 -8.26 -42.40
CA LEU A 302 16.72 -6.97 -42.26
C LEU A 302 17.73 -7.01 -41.12
N ALA A 303 18.86 -6.37 -41.38
CA ALA A 303 20.15 -6.55 -40.77
C ALA A 303 20.28 -6.09 -39.31
N SER A 304 21.20 -6.75 -38.61
CA SER A 304 21.84 -6.35 -37.35
C SER A 304 22.51 -4.97 -37.45
N PRO A 305 22.71 -4.30 -36.31
CA PRO A 305 24.10 -4.07 -35.92
C PRO A 305 24.35 -4.38 -34.45
N SER A 306 25.42 -5.14 -34.23
CA SER A 306 26.16 -5.21 -32.97
C SER A 306 27.12 -4.03 -32.93
N SER A 307 27.25 -3.35 -31.77
CA SER A 307 28.52 -3.12 -31.08
C SER A 307 28.44 -1.97 -30.07
N THR A 308 29.01 -2.23 -28.89
CA THR A 308 29.79 -1.29 -28.05
C THR A 308 29.08 -0.06 -27.49
N TYR A 309 28.83 -0.07 -26.17
CA TYR A 309 29.31 0.97 -25.24
C TYR A 309 28.97 0.57 -23.78
N TYR A 310 29.76 -0.34 -23.21
CA TYR A 310 29.93 -0.45 -21.76
C TYR A 310 31.38 -0.89 -21.52
N ASN A 311 32.23 0.06 -21.10
CA ASN A 311 33.42 -0.13 -20.25
C ASN A 311 34.28 1.15 -20.23
N LYS A 312 34.10 1.97 -19.19
CA LYS A 312 35.06 2.96 -18.65
C LYS A 312 34.52 3.32 -17.26
N ALA A 313 35.19 3.17 -16.12
CA ALA A 313 36.59 3.00 -15.80
C ALA A 313 36.75 2.19 -14.50
N LYS A 314 37.91 1.53 -14.35
CA LYS A 314 38.45 0.95 -13.11
C LYS A 314 39.87 1.47 -12.92
N ARG A 315 40.28 1.63 -11.66
CA ARG A 315 41.63 1.88 -11.08
C ARG A 315 41.94 3.38 -10.93
N GLU A 316 42.51 3.85 -9.81
CA GLU A 316 43.49 3.31 -8.84
C GLU A 316 43.08 3.71 -7.40
N SER A 317 43.47 3.07 -6.28
CA SER A 317 44.81 2.66 -5.80
C SER A 317 44.74 1.60 -4.67
N GLY A 318 45.74 0.68 -4.61
CA GLY A 318 46.00 -0.25 -3.48
C GLY A 318 46.53 0.48 -2.22
N LEU A 319 46.78 -0.10 -1.04
CA LEU A 319 47.12 -1.46 -0.56
C LEU A 319 46.74 -1.51 0.98
N PRO A 320 47.09 -2.52 1.82
CA PRO A 320 46.13 -3.22 2.68
C PRO A 320 46.31 -2.93 4.19
N LEU A 321 45.22 -2.78 4.95
CA LEU A 321 45.32 -2.83 6.41
C LEU A 321 44.13 -3.56 7.05
N SER A 322 44.46 -4.75 7.54
CA SER A 322 44.13 -5.29 8.87
C SER A 322 42.67 -5.24 9.35
N LEU A 323 42.12 -6.44 9.52
CA LEU A 323 41.04 -6.80 10.42
C LEU A 323 41.10 -6.03 11.75
N LYS A 324 40.24 -5.02 11.90
CA LYS A 324 39.76 -4.55 13.20
C LYS A 324 38.26 -4.35 13.14
N LYS A 325 37.57 -5.14 13.98
CA LYS A 325 36.24 -4.92 14.56
C LYS A 325 35.56 -3.62 14.10
N LEU A 326 34.55 -3.74 13.23
CA LEU A 326 33.46 -2.77 13.20
C LEU A 326 32.21 -3.50 13.69
N GLY A 327 31.94 -3.33 14.98
CA GLY A 327 30.75 -3.85 15.62
C GLY A 327 29.50 -3.25 15.01
N ASN A 328 28.43 -4.03 15.10
CA ASN A 328 27.05 -3.57 15.02
C ASN A 328 26.87 -2.29 15.85
N THR A 329 26.83 -1.13 15.21
CA THR A 329 26.07 0.01 15.71
C THR A 329 24.68 -0.07 15.10
N ARG A 330 23.76 -0.74 15.79
CA ARG A 330 22.32 -0.46 15.70
C ARG A 330 22.17 1.02 16.09
N GLU A 331 22.05 1.92 15.13
CA GLU A 331 21.56 3.27 15.42
C GLU A 331 20.09 3.13 15.84
N LYS A 332 19.82 3.20 17.15
CA LYS A 332 18.50 3.62 17.62
C LYS A 332 18.16 4.90 16.87
N LYS A 333 17.05 4.94 16.12
CA LYS A 333 16.52 6.18 15.54
C LYS A 333 16.25 7.15 16.69
N SER A 334 17.22 7.99 16.99
CA SER A 334 17.06 9.03 17.99
C SER A 334 16.02 10.01 17.45
N LEU A 335 14.94 10.28 18.19
CA LEU A 335 14.00 11.36 17.85
C LEU A 335 14.64 12.72 18.17
N THR A 336 15.75 12.98 17.51
CA THR A 336 16.46 14.25 17.57
C THR A 336 15.96 15.17 16.48
N TRP A 337 16.12 16.48 16.69
CA TRP A 337 15.83 17.49 15.69
C TRP A 337 16.54 17.21 14.36
N LYS A 338 17.78 16.72 14.41
CA LYS A 338 18.56 16.34 13.22
C LYS A 338 17.89 15.21 12.42
N ALA A 339 17.33 14.21 13.09
CA ALA A 339 16.63 13.11 12.45
C ALA A 339 15.32 13.56 11.77
N PHE A 340 14.59 14.49 12.39
CA PHE A 340 13.41 15.12 11.76
C PHE A 340 13.77 15.86 10.47
N ILE A 341 14.84 16.67 10.50
CA ILE A 341 15.28 17.44 9.34
C ILE A 341 15.68 16.50 8.19
N SER A 342 16.43 15.42 8.48
CA SER A 342 16.76 14.41 7.45
C SER A 342 15.50 13.79 6.85
N HIS A 343 14.56 13.34 7.69
CA HIS A 343 13.31 12.75 7.23
C HIS A 343 12.47 13.72 6.38
N ALA A 344 12.40 14.98 6.78
CA ALA A 344 11.69 16.01 6.02
C ALA A 344 12.33 16.24 4.65
N CYS A 345 13.66 16.28 4.57
CA CYS A 345 14.39 16.37 3.31
C CYS A 345 14.15 15.16 2.40
N ASP A 346 14.25 13.95 2.95
CA ASP A 346 14.01 12.71 2.19
C ASP A 346 12.57 12.64 1.66
N SER A 347 11.60 13.07 2.47
CA SER A 347 10.17 13.10 2.08
C SER A 347 9.88 14.05 0.91
N VAL A 348 10.66 15.14 0.79
CA VAL A 348 10.55 16.08 -0.33
C VAL A 348 11.21 15.53 -1.60
N LEU A 349 12.26 14.72 -1.45
CA LEU A 349 12.97 14.07 -2.57
C LEU A 349 12.19 12.86 -3.11
N ASP A 350 11.43 12.16 -2.28
CA ASP A 350 10.66 10.96 -2.63
C ASP A 350 9.26 11.25 -3.21
N ILE A 351 8.91 12.52 -3.49
CA ILE A 351 7.63 12.86 -4.10
C ILE A 351 7.54 12.21 -5.49
N PRO A 352 6.52 11.38 -5.78
CA PRO A 352 6.41 10.76 -7.09
C PRO A 352 6.33 11.81 -8.20
N PRO A 353 6.99 11.59 -9.37
CA PRO A 353 7.15 12.62 -10.39
C PRO A 353 5.83 13.27 -10.83
N LYS A 354 4.76 12.48 -10.93
CA LYS A 354 3.41 12.95 -11.29
C LYS A 354 2.83 13.98 -10.31
N TYR A 355 3.06 13.82 -9.01
CA TYR A 355 2.56 14.76 -7.99
C TYR A 355 3.47 15.97 -7.84
N HIS A 356 4.78 15.77 -8.05
CA HIS A 356 5.77 16.84 -8.05
C HIS A 356 5.45 17.91 -9.10
N TRP A 357 5.18 17.48 -10.33
CA TRP A 357 4.80 18.38 -11.44
C TRP A 357 3.47 19.10 -11.18
N ALA A 358 2.48 18.39 -10.63
CA ALA A 358 1.20 19.00 -10.27
C ALA A 358 1.37 20.07 -9.18
N LEU A 359 2.17 19.79 -8.15
CA LEU A 359 2.42 20.71 -7.04
C LEU A 359 3.17 21.97 -7.51
N LEU A 360 4.18 21.81 -8.37
CA LEU A 360 4.87 22.94 -9.00
C LEU A 360 3.92 23.82 -9.82
N LEU A 361 3.05 23.22 -10.65
CA LEU A 361 2.07 23.96 -11.44
C LEU A 361 1.08 24.72 -10.56
N ILE A 362 0.62 24.12 -9.45
CA ILE A 362 -0.27 24.77 -8.48
C ILE A 362 0.44 25.96 -7.82
N CYS A 363 1.68 25.78 -7.36
CA CYS A 363 2.46 26.85 -6.72
C CYS A 363 2.71 28.02 -7.68
N VAL A 364 3.13 27.75 -8.91
CA VAL A 364 3.37 28.78 -9.93
C VAL A 364 2.07 29.51 -10.30
N SER A 365 0.96 28.79 -10.45
CA SER A 365 -0.36 29.38 -10.74
C SER A 365 -0.85 30.26 -9.57
N PHE A 366 -0.65 29.80 -8.33
CA PHE A 366 -1.00 30.56 -7.14
C PHE A 366 -0.14 31.82 -6.98
N LEU A 367 1.18 31.73 -7.18
CA LEU A 367 2.07 32.89 -7.18
C LEU A 367 1.66 33.92 -8.24
N SER A 368 1.31 33.45 -9.43
CA SER A 368 0.84 34.31 -10.53
C SER A 368 -0.49 35.00 -10.20
N TYR A 369 -1.40 34.30 -9.53
CA TYR A 369 -2.67 34.86 -9.06
C TYR A 369 -2.47 35.90 -7.96
N GLN A 370 -1.65 35.58 -6.95
CA GLN A 370 -1.36 36.51 -5.86
C GLN A 370 -0.61 37.76 -6.36
N ALA A 371 0.35 37.60 -7.27
CA ALA A 371 1.09 38.73 -7.84
C ALA A 371 0.17 39.76 -8.52
N LYS A 372 -0.91 39.31 -9.17
CA LYS A 372 -1.93 40.18 -9.76
C LYS A 372 -2.79 40.86 -8.69
N ASN A 373 -3.23 40.13 -7.67
CA ASN A 373 -4.15 40.64 -6.66
C ASN A 373 -3.50 41.51 -5.56
N THR A 374 -2.18 41.42 -5.36
CA THR A 374 -1.46 42.19 -4.33
C THR A 374 -1.41 43.70 -4.65
N THR A 375 -1.74 44.12 -5.88
CA THR A 375 -1.64 45.53 -6.32
C THR A 375 -2.94 46.33 -6.31
N ALA A 376 -4.11 45.67 -6.23
CA ALA A 376 -5.43 46.31 -6.33
C ALA A 376 -5.85 47.18 -5.11
N PRO A 377 -5.51 46.83 -3.86
CA PRO A 377 -5.92 47.64 -2.69
C PRO A 377 -5.17 48.98 -2.57
N PHE A 378 -3.91 49.03 -3.01
CA PHE A 378 -3.12 50.28 -3.09
C PHE A 378 -3.76 51.29 -4.04
N GLU A 379 -4.42 50.83 -5.12
CA GLU A 379 -5.19 51.68 -6.03
C GLU A 379 -6.42 52.27 -5.34
N TYR A 380 -7.17 51.47 -4.58
CA TYR A 380 -8.39 51.93 -3.90
C TYR A 380 -8.11 52.97 -2.80
N PHE A 381 -7.11 52.73 -1.94
CA PHE A 381 -6.75 53.65 -0.86
C PHE A 381 -6.16 54.98 -1.37
N GLN A 382 -5.33 54.93 -2.42
CA GLN A 382 -4.84 56.14 -3.09
C GLN A 382 -5.97 56.88 -3.79
N LEU A 383 -6.90 56.19 -4.46
CA LEU A 383 -8.03 56.81 -5.15
C LEU A 383 -8.98 57.51 -4.17
N GLU A 384 -9.28 56.90 -3.02
CA GLU A 384 -10.18 57.46 -2.01
C GLU A 384 -9.62 58.71 -1.31
N LYS A 385 -8.29 58.78 -1.12
CA LYS A 385 -7.64 59.95 -0.48
C LYS A 385 -7.20 61.04 -1.46
N THR A 386 -6.90 60.71 -2.72
CA THR A 386 -6.58 61.72 -3.77
C THR A 386 -7.80 62.58 -4.11
N ILE A 387 -9.02 62.08 -3.88
CA ILE A 387 -10.28 62.83 -4.08
C ILE A 387 -10.50 63.89 -2.98
N LYS A 388 -9.77 63.84 -1.83
CA LYS A 388 -10.08 64.66 -0.64
C LYS A 388 -9.02 65.69 -0.19
N ALA A 389 -7.78 65.72 -0.70
CA ALA A 389 -6.77 66.72 -0.27
C ALA A 389 -5.51 66.83 -1.19
N PRO A 390 -4.76 67.97 -1.17
CA PRO A 390 -3.55 68.21 -1.98
C PRO A 390 -2.32 67.36 -1.53
N PRO A 391 -1.19 67.33 -2.29
CA PRO A 391 -0.16 66.31 -2.14
C PRO A 391 0.72 66.57 -0.91
N GLN A 392 0.30 66.06 0.25
CA GLN A 392 1.13 65.95 1.43
C GLN A 392 1.38 64.47 1.74
N THR A 393 2.59 64.18 2.24
CA THR A 393 2.97 62.85 2.75
C THR A 393 2.02 62.48 3.88
N LEU A 394 1.17 61.50 3.61
CA LEU A 394 0.19 61.01 4.56
C LEU A 394 0.89 60.12 5.59
N VAL A 395 0.88 60.53 6.85
CA VAL A 395 1.43 59.76 7.98
C VAL A 395 0.28 59.15 8.77
N LEU A 396 0.27 57.81 8.92
CA LEU A 396 -0.72 57.10 9.75
C LEU A 396 -0.11 56.68 11.09
N ALA A 397 -0.91 56.67 12.16
CA ALA A 397 -0.52 56.06 13.43
C ALA A 397 -0.39 54.54 13.27
N PHE A 398 0.56 53.92 13.98
CA PHE A 398 0.86 52.49 13.89
C PHE A 398 -0.38 51.58 13.95
N GLY A 399 -1.27 51.78 14.92
CA GLY A 399 -2.45 50.92 15.11
C GLY A 399 -3.45 51.02 13.95
N GLU A 400 -3.66 52.23 13.42
CA GLU A 400 -4.53 52.45 12.26
C GLU A 400 -3.91 51.88 10.99
N ALA A 401 -2.59 52.04 10.80
CA ALA A 401 -1.87 51.45 9.68
C ALA A 401 -1.90 49.91 9.73
N PHE A 402 -1.79 49.32 10.92
CA PHE A 402 -1.85 47.87 11.07
C PHE A 402 -3.23 47.33 10.68
N GLU A 403 -4.33 47.87 11.21
CA GLU A 403 -5.69 47.40 10.91
C GLU A 403 -6.06 47.61 9.43
N VAL A 404 -5.73 48.78 8.87
CA VAL A 404 -6.06 49.11 7.47
C VAL A 404 -5.27 48.25 6.50
N PHE A 405 -3.99 47.97 6.78
CA PHE A 405 -3.10 47.25 5.87
C PHE A 405 -2.85 45.77 6.26
N PHE A 406 -3.58 45.25 7.26
CA PHE A 406 -3.49 43.84 7.68
C PHE A 406 -3.81 42.84 6.54
N PRO A 407 -4.83 43.07 5.69
CA PRO A 407 -5.09 42.21 4.53
C PRO A 407 -3.91 42.14 3.56
N GLU A 408 -3.25 43.26 3.30
CA GLU A 408 -2.09 43.40 2.42
C GLU A 408 -0.89 42.66 2.99
N ILE A 409 -0.61 42.88 4.28
CA ILE A 409 0.41 42.15 5.02
C ILE A 409 0.15 40.63 4.91
N THR A 410 -1.11 40.19 5.00
CA THR A 410 -1.50 38.78 4.86
C THR A 410 -1.31 38.25 3.43
N HIS A 411 -1.62 39.04 2.40
CA HIS A 411 -1.38 38.69 1.01
C HIS A 411 0.12 38.55 0.70
N ILE A 412 0.94 39.51 1.16
CA ILE A 412 2.40 39.46 1.04
C ILE A 412 2.95 38.24 1.80
N THR A 413 2.43 37.94 2.99
CA THR A 413 2.80 36.73 3.77
C THR A 413 2.52 35.45 2.99
N LYS A 414 1.33 35.31 2.40
CA LYS A 414 0.96 34.14 1.57
C LYS A 414 1.86 34.02 0.33
N PHE A 415 2.19 35.14 -0.30
CA PHE A 415 3.10 35.18 -1.45
C PHE A 415 4.51 34.71 -1.06
N MET A 416 5.07 35.23 0.03
CA MET A 416 6.40 34.85 0.52
C MET A 416 6.47 33.36 0.87
N LEU A 417 5.48 32.82 1.58
CA LEU A 417 5.44 31.40 1.95
C LEU A 417 5.37 30.48 0.71
N CYS A 418 4.55 30.83 -0.27
CA CYS A 418 4.44 30.06 -1.51
C CYS A 418 5.72 30.14 -2.36
N TYR A 419 6.40 31.28 -2.34
CA TYR A 419 7.68 31.47 -3.03
C TYR A 419 8.76 30.55 -2.46
N PHE A 420 8.90 30.50 -1.13
CA PHE A 420 9.82 29.57 -0.46
C PHE A 420 9.49 28.10 -0.74
N LEU A 421 8.20 27.72 -0.71
CA LEU A 421 7.76 26.36 -1.04
C LEU A 421 8.11 25.98 -2.49
N THR A 422 7.92 26.90 -3.43
CA THR A 422 8.27 26.69 -4.84
C THR A 422 9.77 26.47 -5.01
N LEU A 423 10.61 27.26 -4.31
CA LEU A 423 12.06 27.09 -4.32
C LEU A 423 12.48 25.71 -3.80
N MET A 424 11.87 25.25 -2.71
CA MET A 424 12.12 23.90 -2.16
C MET A 424 11.78 22.79 -3.15
N LEU A 425 10.67 22.92 -3.88
CA LEU A 425 10.25 21.95 -4.89
C LEU A 425 11.12 21.98 -6.16
N VAL A 426 11.75 23.11 -6.47
CA VAL A 426 12.68 23.24 -7.60
C VAL A 426 14.05 22.65 -7.28
N CYS A 427 14.49 22.70 -6.03
CA CYS A 427 15.77 22.12 -5.59
C CYS A 427 15.87 20.59 -5.78
N SER A 428 14.74 19.91 -5.96
CA SER A 428 14.66 18.45 -6.18
C SER A 428 14.57 18.05 -7.66
N LEU A 429 14.67 19.01 -8.61
CA LEU A 429 14.70 18.75 -10.05
C LEU A 429 16.11 18.44 -10.56
N GLN A 430 16.20 17.84 -11.75
CA GLN A 430 17.49 17.64 -12.44
C GLN A 430 18.20 18.98 -12.70
N LEU A 431 19.53 18.98 -12.57
CA LEU A 431 20.38 20.18 -12.55
C LEU A 431 20.11 21.17 -13.69
N GLY A 432 19.89 20.69 -14.93
CA GLY A 432 19.62 21.55 -16.09
C GLY A 432 18.27 22.28 -16.00
N LEU A 433 17.24 21.62 -15.48
CA LEU A 433 15.90 22.17 -15.33
C LEU A 433 15.78 23.04 -14.06
N GLN A 434 16.50 22.66 -13.01
CA GLN A 434 16.65 23.43 -11.79
C GLN A 434 17.20 24.84 -12.08
N ILE A 435 18.28 24.95 -12.87
CA ILE A 435 18.87 26.24 -13.23
C ILE A 435 17.87 27.11 -14.00
N PHE A 436 17.16 26.54 -14.98
CA PHE A 436 16.15 27.25 -15.76
C PHE A 436 14.99 27.76 -14.89
N CYS A 437 14.44 26.91 -14.02
CA CYS A 437 13.36 27.29 -13.11
C CYS A 437 13.80 28.35 -12.09
N ILE A 438 15.02 28.25 -11.54
CA ILE A 438 15.57 29.24 -10.61
C ILE A 438 15.71 30.61 -11.29
N LEU A 439 16.23 30.66 -12.53
CA LEU A 439 16.36 31.91 -13.28
C LEU A 439 14.99 32.57 -13.54
N LEU A 440 13.98 31.78 -13.89
CA LEU A 440 12.61 32.27 -14.06
C LEU A 440 12.03 32.81 -12.74
N ILE A 441 12.19 32.07 -11.64
CA ILE A 441 11.70 32.46 -10.31
C ILE A 441 12.36 33.75 -9.82
N ILE A 442 13.66 33.94 -10.05
CA ILE A 442 14.40 35.16 -9.70
C ILE A 442 14.00 36.35 -10.58
N SER A 443 13.69 36.11 -11.86
CA SER A 443 13.31 37.18 -12.79
C SER A 443 11.93 37.78 -12.51
N ALA A 444 11.00 37.01 -11.95
CA ALA A 444 9.63 37.48 -11.71
C ALA A 444 9.54 38.64 -10.68
N PRO A 445 10.18 38.58 -9.49
CA PRO A 445 10.20 39.69 -8.54
C PRO A 445 10.80 40.99 -9.11
N LEU A 446 11.78 40.89 -10.01
CA LEU A 446 12.44 42.06 -10.61
C LEU A 446 11.49 42.92 -11.46
N PHE A 447 10.40 42.33 -11.99
CA PHE A 447 9.39 43.06 -12.75
C PHE A 447 8.30 43.69 -11.86
N TYR A 448 7.97 43.06 -10.72
CA TYR A 448 6.91 43.52 -9.82
C TYR A 448 7.37 44.53 -8.77
N PHE A 449 8.62 44.41 -8.29
CA PHE A 449 9.13 45.22 -7.19
C PHE A 449 9.21 46.74 -7.52
N PRO A 450 9.66 47.17 -8.71
CA PRO A 450 9.73 48.60 -9.05
C PRO A 450 8.35 49.29 -9.05
N GLU A 451 7.31 48.59 -9.53
CA GLU A 451 5.95 49.14 -9.59
C GLU A 451 5.31 49.23 -8.19
N LEU A 452 5.62 48.29 -7.30
CA LEU A 452 5.21 48.33 -5.89
C LEU A 452 5.89 49.48 -5.13
N VAL A 453 7.20 49.65 -5.30
CA VAL A 453 8.00 50.74 -4.69
C VAL A 453 7.51 52.10 -5.16
N ARG A 454 7.23 52.24 -6.47
CA ARG A 454 6.70 53.48 -7.06
C ARG A 454 5.38 53.90 -6.39
N ARG A 455 4.48 52.95 -6.11
CA ARG A 455 3.13 53.20 -5.58
C ARG A 455 3.08 53.47 -4.08
N ALA A 456 3.98 52.84 -3.30
CA ALA A 456 3.98 52.94 -1.84
C ALA A 456 4.88 54.08 -1.28
N SER A 457 5.67 54.73 -2.14
CA SER A 457 6.61 55.82 -1.76
C SER A 457 5.97 57.09 -1.18
N LYS A 458 4.63 57.21 -1.23
CA LYS A 458 3.90 58.45 -0.84
C LYS A 458 3.24 58.39 0.55
N VAL A 459 3.34 57.28 1.28
CA VAL A 459 2.66 57.07 2.57
C VAL A 459 3.66 56.59 3.63
N GLY A 460 3.66 57.25 4.79
CA GLY A 460 4.48 56.91 5.95
C GLY A 460 3.63 56.38 7.11
N VAL A 461 4.25 55.61 7.99
CA VAL A 461 3.68 55.11 9.24
C VAL A 461 4.51 55.64 10.40
N ASP A 462 3.86 56.29 11.36
CA ASP A 462 4.50 56.74 12.59
C ASP A 462 4.61 55.56 13.58
N CYS A 463 5.84 55.14 13.86
CA CYS A 463 6.17 54.09 14.81
C CYS A 463 6.56 54.68 16.20
N GLY A 464 6.28 55.97 16.44
CA GLY A 464 6.57 56.71 17.68
C GLY A 464 8.01 57.18 17.80
N LEU A 465 9.00 56.31 17.55
CA LEU A 465 10.44 56.65 17.59
C LEU A 465 11.00 57.11 16.23
N PHE A 466 10.32 56.75 15.13
CA PHE A 466 10.72 57.06 13.76
C PHE A 466 9.53 56.86 12.82
N GLU A 467 9.60 57.50 11.65
CA GLU A 467 8.64 57.29 10.56
C GLU A 467 9.16 56.20 9.61
N LEU A 468 8.30 55.23 9.27
CA LEU A 468 8.62 54.12 8.38
C LEU A 468 7.77 54.20 7.11
N PRO A 469 8.35 54.17 5.90
CA PRO A 469 7.54 54.12 4.68
C PRO A 469 6.62 52.89 4.69
N LEU A 470 5.39 53.04 4.22
CA LEU A 470 4.35 52.00 4.31
C LEU A 470 4.78 50.66 3.69
N ILE A 471 5.59 50.70 2.63
CA ILE A 471 6.13 49.48 2.01
C ILE A 471 7.05 48.70 2.97
N TRP A 472 7.89 49.40 3.73
CA TRP A 472 8.78 48.78 4.71
C TRP A 472 7.99 48.26 5.90
N PHE A 473 6.96 49.00 6.33
CA PHE A 473 6.03 48.54 7.36
C PHE A 473 5.32 47.24 6.97
N ALA A 474 4.70 47.19 5.79
CA ALA A 474 3.95 46.04 5.33
C ALA A 474 4.86 44.81 5.05
N THR A 475 6.06 45.04 4.49
CA THR A 475 7.02 43.95 4.24
C THR A 475 7.63 43.40 5.51
N LEU A 476 7.98 44.24 6.50
CA LEU A 476 8.47 43.76 7.80
C LEU A 476 7.39 43.00 8.56
N GLY A 477 6.15 43.49 8.56
CA GLY A 477 4.99 42.78 9.11
C GLY A 477 4.78 41.42 8.44
N ALA A 478 4.88 41.36 7.11
CA ALA A 478 4.72 40.12 6.36
C ALA A 478 5.86 39.12 6.59
N VAL A 479 7.10 39.59 6.73
CA VAL A 479 8.25 38.74 7.11
C VAL A 479 8.04 38.18 8.52
N GLY A 480 7.61 39.01 9.48
CA GLY A 480 7.30 38.58 10.84
C GLY A 480 6.21 37.50 10.89
N LEU A 481 5.09 37.72 10.20
CA LEU A 481 4.00 36.74 10.12
C LEU A 481 4.43 35.47 9.37
N SER A 482 5.24 35.59 8.31
CA SER A 482 5.78 34.43 7.58
C SER A 482 6.66 33.57 8.47
N LEU A 483 7.51 34.19 9.30
CA LEU A 483 8.34 33.48 10.27
C LEU A 483 7.49 32.77 11.32
N ILE A 484 6.47 33.43 11.87
CA ILE A 484 5.55 32.84 12.86
C ILE A 484 4.80 31.65 12.24
N CYS A 485 4.21 31.82 11.06
CA CYS A 485 3.51 30.75 10.34
C CYS A 485 4.46 29.60 9.98
N GLY A 486 5.68 29.89 9.56
CA GLY A 486 6.70 28.90 9.24
C GLY A 486 7.11 28.07 10.47
N ILE A 487 7.39 28.74 11.59
CA ILE A 487 7.71 28.08 12.87
C ILE A 487 6.53 27.24 13.36
N LEU A 488 5.30 27.75 13.27
CA LEU A 488 4.10 27.00 13.67
C LEU A 488 3.90 25.76 12.79
N THR A 489 4.07 25.89 11.47
CA THR A 489 3.94 24.78 10.53
C THR A 489 5.03 23.72 10.77
N LEU A 490 6.26 24.16 10.98
CA LEU A 490 7.40 23.31 11.31
C LEU A 490 7.19 22.59 12.65
N LEU A 491 6.66 23.29 13.65
CA LEU A 491 6.30 22.74 14.96
C LEU A 491 5.19 21.70 14.82
N LEU A 492 4.13 21.99 14.07
CA LEU A 492 3.05 21.03 13.79
C LEU A 492 3.58 19.80 13.05
N ALA A 493 4.38 19.98 12.00
CA ALA A 493 5.00 18.88 11.26
C ALA A 493 5.92 18.05 12.15
N TYR A 494 6.72 18.69 13.02
CA TYR A 494 7.57 18.02 13.99
C TYR A 494 6.76 17.27 15.03
N LEU A 495 5.69 17.84 15.56
CA LEU A 495 4.80 17.19 16.52
C LEU A 495 4.05 16.02 15.89
N SER A 496 3.53 16.17 14.66
CA SER A 496 2.91 15.10 13.89
C SER A 496 3.91 13.99 13.57
N TRP A 497 5.12 14.33 13.11
CA TRP A 497 6.19 13.35 12.87
C TRP A 497 6.59 12.65 14.16
N ARG A 498 6.73 13.39 15.28
CA ARG A 498 7.06 12.84 16.59
C ARG A 498 5.93 11.98 17.15
N PHE A 499 4.68 12.31 16.89
CA PHE A 499 3.52 11.52 17.30
C PHE A 499 3.38 10.25 16.47
N LEU A 500 3.54 10.33 15.14
CA LEU A 500 3.59 9.17 14.25
C LEU A 500 4.81 8.30 14.53
N SER A 501 5.96 8.91 14.85
CA SER A 501 7.19 8.21 15.22
C SER A 501 7.13 7.65 16.62
N LYS A 502 6.39 8.25 17.57
CA LYS A 502 6.05 7.67 18.88
C LYS A 502 4.98 6.59 18.76
N GLY A 503 4.06 6.69 17.79
CA GLY A 503 3.13 5.61 17.45
C GLY A 503 3.87 4.43 16.83
N LYS A 504 4.90 4.71 16.01
CA LYS A 504 5.87 3.71 15.55
C LYS A 504 6.76 3.20 16.68
N GLN A 505 7.25 4.04 17.59
CA GLN A 505 8.07 3.61 18.74
C GLN A 505 7.26 2.90 19.83
N ASN A 506 6.01 3.23 20.10
CA ASN A 506 5.16 2.38 20.94
C ASN A 506 4.81 1.04 20.25
N VAL A 507 5.10 0.93 18.94
CA VAL A 507 5.00 -0.29 18.12
C VAL A 507 6.39 -0.90 17.83
N GLU A 508 7.50 -0.20 18.12
CA GLU A 508 8.92 -0.58 17.87
C GLU A 508 9.76 -0.70 19.16
N ASP A 509 9.29 -0.19 20.32
CA ASP A 509 9.79 -0.46 21.68
C ASP A 509 9.00 -1.62 22.34
N VAL A 510 8.10 -2.25 21.58
CA VAL A 510 7.98 -3.70 21.70
C VAL A 510 8.95 -4.26 20.67
N ASP A 511 10.25 -4.17 20.98
CA ASP A 511 11.27 -4.95 20.29
C ASP A 511 11.03 -6.39 20.72
N VAL A 512 9.94 -6.99 20.19
CA VAL A 512 9.68 -8.41 20.35
C VAL A 512 10.79 -9.09 19.57
N SER A 513 11.86 -9.40 20.29
CA SER A 513 12.95 -10.19 19.73
C SER A 513 12.35 -11.50 19.20
N LEU A 514 13.05 -12.15 18.27
CA LEU A 514 12.65 -13.50 17.87
C LEU A 514 12.56 -14.46 19.07
N GLU A 515 13.26 -14.15 20.18
CA GLU A 515 13.05 -14.82 21.47
C GLU A 515 11.71 -14.44 22.12
N GLU A 516 11.30 -13.17 22.21
CA GLU A 516 9.98 -12.80 22.77
C GLU A 516 8.80 -13.30 21.91
N LEU A 517 8.93 -13.38 20.57
CA LEU A 517 7.94 -14.00 19.70
C LEU A 517 7.91 -15.53 19.89
N SER A 518 9.04 -16.13 20.25
CA SER A 518 9.09 -17.55 20.61
C SER A 518 8.56 -17.82 22.02
N GLU A 519 8.76 -16.92 22.99
CA GLU A 519 8.24 -17.01 24.36
C GLU A 519 6.73 -16.78 24.41
N ILE A 520 6.18 -15.86 23.62
CA ILE A 520 4.73 -15.62 23.52
C ILE A 520 4.00 -16.80 22.86
N LEU A 521 4.72 -17.66 22.13
CA LEU A 521 4.17 -18.74 21.32
C LEU A 521 4.63 -20.14 21.74
N GLN A 522 5.32 -20.28 22.89
CA GLN A 522 5.75 -21.56 23.49
C GLN A 522 5.25 -21.79 24.92
N VAL A 523 4.17 -21.15 25.38
CA VAL A 523 3.62 -21.39 26.73
C VAL A 523 2.17 -21.85 26.68
#